data_AF-A0A7R9EHF6-F1
#
_entry.id   AF-A0A7R9EHF6-F1
#
_cell.length_a   1.000
_cell.length_b   1.000
_cell.length_c   1.000
_cell.angle_alpha   90.00
_cell.angle_beta   90.00
_cell.angle_gamma   90.00
#
_symmetry.space_group_name_H-M   'P 1'
#
loop_
_entity.id
_entity.type
_entity.pdbx_description
1 polymer ?
#
loop_
_entity_poly.entity_id
_entity_poly.type
_entity_poly.pdbx_seq_one_letter_code
_entity_poly.pdbx_strand_id
1 'polypeptide(L)'
;MIRVAIPVEKGDHLSISYTEQTWGTARRRYHLAQELLLCCCERCKDPAELGTLYSAIRCRSGNCEGYLVPDNPLVNLNTRDDASNEQYPYSGYTSWSCLLCGSSKQPQEVYQLLKRIESDIKETGEMDFELRERLLSRLEGEVLHPNHYFLTELRVDLAQTYGRVGPEGLTEISDKRLERKMELCRQVLALADILFPAESRVRGMLMFELHESLAEETRRGADKGDMNLLQLKHKIQESQHLLTGAEKMLSSEPEMIPEGEIAVEVKRRILDQEASQMNGSTKNVPLSQTKCVSMGM
;
A
#
# COMPACT_ATOMS: atom_id res chain seq x y z
N MET A 1 -11.75 14.28 14.25
CA MET A 1 -10.49 14.91 14.73
C MET A 1 -9.67 15.29 13.52
N ILE A 2 -9.01 16.47 13.50
CA ILE A 2 -8.12 16.90 12.41
C ILE A 2 -6.69 16.91 12.95
N ARG A 3 -5.73 16.36 12.19
CA ARG A 3 -4.32 16.28 12.56
C ARG A 3 -3.44 16.71 11.38
N VAL A 4 -2.27 17.24 11.67
CA VAL A 4 -1.25 17.51 10.65
C VAL A 4 -0.53 16.22 10.29
N ALA A 5 -0.46 15.92 9.00
CA ALA A 5 0.22 14.74 8.47
C ALA A 5 1.68 15.01 8.06
N ILE A 6 1.96 16.26 7.69
CA ILE A 6 3.28 16.76 7.29
C ILE A 6 3.61 17.99 8.13
N PRO A 7 4.89 18.40 8.23
CA PRO A 7 5.25 19.67 8.84
C PRO A 7 4.49 20.83 8.16
N VAL A 8 4.00 21.77 8.97
CA VAL A 8 3.24 22.94 8.53
C VAL A 8 3.79 24.17 9.23
N GLU A 9 4.11 25.20 8.47
CA GLU A 9 4.55 26.50 8.97
C GLU A 9 3.42 27.54 8.98
N LYS A 10 3.64 28.64 9.69
CA LYS A 10 2.66 29.73 9.75
C LYS A 10 2.51 30.37 8.37
N GLY A 11 1.31 30.27 7.82
CA GLY A 11 0.97 30.83 6.50
C GLY A 11 0.75 29.76 5.43
N ASP A 12 1.08 28.51 5.72
CA ASP A 12 0.84 27.39 4.81
C ASP A 12 -0.65 27.15 4.57
N HIS A 13 -0.97 26.73 3.35
CA HIS A 13 -2.31 26.30 3.00
C HIS A 13 -2.59 24.91 3.57
N LEU A 14 -3.64 24.81 4.40
CA LEU A 14 -4.10 23.53 4.93
C LEU A 14 -5.08 22.88 3.94
N SER A 15 -4.81 21.62 3.58
CA SER A 15 -5.66 20.85 2.67
C SER A 15 -5.94 19.44 3.20
N ILE A 16 -7.06 18.86 2.76
CA ILE A 16 -7.44 17.46 3.01
C ILE A 16 -7.69 16.74 1.68
N SER A 17 -7.66 15.40 1.69
CA SER A 17 -8.05 14.59 0.53
C SER A 17 -9.55 14.34 0.53
N TYR A 18 -10.17 14.48 -0.65
CA TYR A 18 -11.57 14.13 -0.91
C TYR A 18 -11.67 12.82 -1.72
N THR A 19 -10.54 12.13 -1.94
CA THR A 19 -10.47 10.88 -2.69
C THR A 19 -9.77 9.82 -1.88
N GLU A 20 -10.02 8.56 -2.23
CA GLU A 20 -9.13 7.45 -1.88
C GLU A 20 -7.69 7.75 -2.34
N GLN A 21 -6.75 7.47 -1.46
CA GLN A 21 -5.37 7.92 -1.52
C GLN A 21 -4.53 7.03 -2.42
N THR A 22 -4.90 5.74 -2.48
CA THR A 22 -4.25 4.69 -3.27
C THR A 22 -4.63 4.72 -4.75
N TRP A 23 -5.62 5.52 -5.17
CA TRP A 23 -6.00 5.63 -6.58
C TRP A 23 -4.95 6.36 -7.42
N GLY A 24 -4.75 5.94 -8.67
CA GLY A 24 -3.98 6.69 -9.68
C GLY A 24 -4.64 8.02 -10.07
N THR A 25 -3.86 8.94 -10.63
CA THR A 25 -4.29 10.32 -10.95
C THR A 25 -5.55 10.39 -11.82
N ALA A 26 -5.69 9.52 -12.83
CA ALA A 26 -6.88 9.52 -13.69
C ALA A 26 -8.18 9.23 -12.92
N ARG A 27 -8.19 8.18 -12.07
CA ARG A 27 -9.35 7.83 -11.25
C ARG A 27 -9.66 8.89 -10.19
N ARG A 28 -8.63 9.46 -9.56
CA ARG A 28 -8.78 10.57 -8.60
C ARG A 28 -9.45 11.78 -9.24
N ARG A 29 -8.94 12.23 -10.39
CA ARG A 29 -9.49 13.37 -11.11
C ARG A 29 -10.91 13.10 -11.62
N TYR A 30 -11.17 11.89 -12.09
CA TYR A 30 -12.51 11.48 -12.51
C TYR A 30 -13.53 11.58 -11.38
N HIS A 31 -13.21 11.00 -10.22
CA HIS A 31 -14.09 11.08 -9.05
C HIS A 31 -14.35 12.53 -8.63
N LEU A 32 -13.29 13.34 -8.50
CA LEU A 32 -13.43 14.75 -8.12
C LEU A 32 -14.23 15.57 -9.13
N ALA A 33 -14.12 15.27 -10.43
CA ALA A 33 -14.90 15.97 -11.44
C ALA A 33 -16.41 15.69 -11.32
N GLN A 34 -16.81 14.50 -10.84
CA GLN A 34 -18.22 14.22 -10.52
C GLN A 34 -18.73 15.11 -9.38
N GLU A 35 -17.84 15.50 -8.47
CA GLU A 35 -18.10 16.44 -7.38
C GLU A 35 -17.82 17.90 -7.77
N LEU A 36 -17.67 18.20 -9.08
CA LEU A 36 -17.37 19.53 -9.63
C LEU A 36 -16.04 20.14 -9.15
N LEU A 37 -15.08 19.29 -8.74
CA LEU A 37 -13.73 19.67 -8.30
C LEU A 37 -12.69 19.27 -9.35
N LEU A 38 -11.86 20.23 -9.78
CA LEU A 38 -10.76 20.00 -10.73
C LEU A 38 -9.40 20.06 -10.03
N CYS A 39 -8.87 18.91 -9.64
CA CYS A 39 -7.64 18.85 -8.84
C CYS A 39 -6.36 19.06 -9.65
N CYS A 40 -5.60 20.12 -9.34
CA CYS A 40 -4.30 20.44 -9.95
C CYS A 40 -3.13 20.31 -8.97
N CYS A 41 -3.25 19.48 -7.93
CA CYS A 41 -2.16 19.31 -6.95
C CYS A 41 -0.87 18.80 -7.59
N GLU A 42 0.26 18.95 -6.89
CA GLU A 42 1.60 18.55 -7.36
C GLU A 42 1.65 17.13 -7.93
N ARG A 43 0.97 16.19 -7.28
CA ARG A 43 0.86 14.82 -7.77
C ARG A 43 0.06 14.72 -9.07
N CYS A 44 -1.09 15.38 -9.16
CA CYS A 44 -1.98 15.28 -10.32
C CYS A 44 -1.43 15.98 -11.56
N LYS A 45 -0.55 16.99 -11.39
CA LYS A 45 0.05 17.70 -12.53
C LYS A 45 1.29 17.01 -13.10
N ASP A 46 1.92 16.12 -12.34
CA ASP A 46 3.08 15.35 -12.77
C ASP A 46 2.64 14.03 -13.45
N PRO A 47 2.95 13.81 -14.74
CA PRO A 47 2.72 12.53 -15.42
C PRO A 47 3.31 11.31 -14.71
N ALA A 48 4.43 11.49 -14.00
CA ALA A 48 5.11 10.45 -13.25
C ALA A 48 4.61 10.31 -11.80
N GLU A 49 3.61 11.10 -11.38
CA GLU A 49 3.03 11.10 -10.03
C GLU A 49 4.09 11.21 -8.93
N LEU A 50 4.81 12.34 -8.89
CA LEU A 50 5.94 12.59 -7.99
C LEU A 50 7.12 11.65 -8.26
N GLY A 51 7.37 11.35 -9.54
CA GLY A 51 8.45 10.46 -9.99
C GLY A 51 8.27 8.97 -9.63
N THR A 52 7.14 8.58 -9.06
CA THR A 52 6.90 7.19 -8.60
C THR A 52 6.45 6.25 -9.73
N LEU A 53 5.98 6.80 -10.86
CA LEU A 53 5.38 6.08 -11.98
C LEU A 53 4.16 5.23 -11.54
N TYR A 54 3.36 5.77 -10.61
CA TYR A 54 2.28 5.06 -9.92
C TYR A 54 1.09 4.64 -10.80
N SER A 55 0.93 5.22 -11.98
CA SER A 55 -0.05 4.79 -13.00
C SER A 55 0.61 4.30 -14.29
N ALA A 56 1.94 4.12 -14.30
CA ALA A 56 2.68 3.85 -15.54
C ALA A 56 2.59 2.37 -15.96
N ILE A 57 2.46 2.14 -17.26
CA ILE A 57 2.43 0.81 -17.87
C ILE A 57 3.74 0.53 -18.61
N ARG A 58 4.18 -0.73 -18.64
CA ARG A 58 5.44 -1.10 -19.29
C ARG A 58 5.37 -0.91 -20.80
N CYS A 59 6.44 -0.38 -21.38
CA CYS A 59 6.58 -0.25 -22.82
C CYS A 59 6.72 -1.62 -23.49
N ARG A 60 5.99 -1.82 -24.60
CA ARG A 60 6.04 -3.03 -25.43
C ARG A 60 6.56 -2.77 -26.85
N SER A 61 7.16 -1.59 -27.07
CA SER A 61 7.76 -1.22 -28.35
C SER A 61 9.17 -1.76 -28.45
N GLY A 62 9.40 -2.75 -29.33
CA GLY A 62 10.70 -3.41 -29.49
C GLY A 62 11.22 -3.98 -28.18
N ASN A 63 12.50 -3.72 -27.89
CA ASN A 63 13.18 -4.13 -26.64
C ASN A 63 13.26 -2.99 -25.62
N CYS A 64 12.33 -2.03 -25.66
CA CYS A 64 12.34 -0.88 -24.76
C CYS A 64 11.95 -1.27 -23.33
N GLU A 65 12.79 -0.92 -22.36
CA GLU A 65 12.55 -1.15 -20.92
C GLU A 65 11.87 0.05 -20.21
N GLY A 66 11.42 1.05 -20.99
CA GLY A 66 10.76 2.23 -20.46
C GLY A 66 9.29 2.00 -20.07
N TYR A 67 8.65 3.07 -19.60
CA TYR A 67 7.25 3.07 -19.18
C TYR A 67 6.46 4.17 -19.88
N LEU A 68 5.20 3.89 -20.20
CA LEU A 68 4.27 4.88 -20.72
C LEU A 68 3.55 5.59 -19.57
N VAL A 69 3.47 6.91 -19.70
CA VAL A 69 2.72 7.81 -18.81
C VAL A 69 1.79 8.68 -19.67
N PRO A 70 0.73 9.27 -19.11
CA PRO A 70 -0.11 10.20 -19.87
C PRO A 70 0.64 11.47 -20.25
N ASP A 71 0.52 11.94 -21.50
CA ASP A 71 1.22 13.15 -21.96
C ASP A 71 0.73 14.42 -21.23
N ASN A 72 -0.56 14.46 -20.88
CA ASN A 72 -1.16 15.54 -20.10
C ASN A 72 -2.10 14.95 -19.04
N PRO A 73 -1.74 14.96 -17.75
CA PRO A 73 -2.58 14.41 -16.69
C PRO A 73 -3.70 15.37 -16.25
N LEU A 74 -3.63 16.66 -16.59
CA LEU A 74 -4.63 17.67 -16.21
C LEU A 74 -5.72 17.88 -17.27
N VAL A 75 -6.02 16.86 -18.06
CA VAL A 75 -7.04 16.96 -19.13
C VAL A 75 -8.41 17.37 -18.59
N ASN A 76 -9.15 18.10 -19.42
CA ASN A 76 -10.49 18.55 -19.08
C ASN A 76 -11.47 17.39 -19.31
N LEU A 77 -11.97 16.80 -18.23
CA LEU A 77 -12.86 15.64 -18.25
C LEU A 77 -14.28 15.96 -18.76
N ASN A 78 -14.56 17.24 -19.05
CA ASN A 78 -15.87 17.74 -19.51
C ASN A 78 -15.95 17.94 -21.03
N THR A 79 -14.96 17.52 -21.82
CA THR A 79 -15.07 17.55 -23.28
C THR A 79 -16.04 16.46 -23.74
N ARG A 80 -17.29 16.86 -23.99
CA ARG A 80 -18.42 16.05 -24.53
C ARG A 80 -18.21 15.55 -25.97
N ASP A 81 -16.97 15.41 -26.41
CA ASP A 81 -16.66 15.17 -27.83
C ASP A 81 -16.58 13.67 -28.19
N ASP A 82 -16.84 12.77 -27.24
CA ASP A 82 -17.01 11.36 -27.56
C ASP A 82 -18.48 11.04 -27.88
N ALA A 83 -18.72 10.69 -29.14
CA ALA A 83 -20.01 10.21 -29.65
C ALA A 83 -20.53 8.95 -28.92
N SER A 84 -19.71 8.30 -28.09
CA SER A 84 -20.08 7.14 -27.27
C SER A 84 -20.92 7.47 -26.03
N ASN A 85 -21.00 8.74 -25.61
CA ASN A 85 -21.68 9.20 -24.38
C ASN A 85 -21.19 8.50 -23.08
N GLU A 86 -20.08 7.75 -23.14
CA GLU A 86 -19.52 7.02 -21.99
C GLU A 86 -18.40 7.86 -21.34
N GLN A 87 -18.68 8.45 -20.18
CA GLN A 87 -17.66 9.14 -19.40
C GLN A 87 -16.87 8.13 -18.58
N TYR A 88 -15.54 8.11 -18.72
CA TYR A 88 -14.65 7.22 -17.96
C TYR A 88 -13.36 7.95 -17.55
N PRO A 89 -12.55 7.40 -16.63
CA PRO A 89 -11.45 8.14 -16.01
C PRO A 89 -10.35 8.66 -16.94
N TYR A 90 -10.26 8.10 -18.15
CA TYR A 90 -9.28 8.47 -19.16
C TYR A 90 -9.90 9.22 -20.35
N SER A 91 -11.17 9.63 -20.24
CA SER A 91 -11.82 10.53 -21.20
C SER A 91 -11.07 11.87 -21.23
N GLY A 92 -10.77 12.38 -22.43
CA GLY A 92 -10.04 13.64 -22.62
C GLY A 92 -8.50 13.53 -22.62
N TYR A 93 -7.93 12.38 -22.24
CA TYR A 93 -6.51 12.14 -22.51
C TYR A 93 -6.29 12.02 -24.01
N THR A 94 -5.12 12.44 -24.50
CA THR A 94 -4.81 12.46 -25.94
C THR A 94 -3.86 11.34 -26.34
N SER A 95 -2.91 10.99 -25.47
CA SER A 95 -1.88 9.98 -25.74
C SER A 95 -1.18 9.60 -24.43
N TRP A 96 -0.67 8.37 -24.42
CA TRP A 96 0.27 7.88 -23.43
C TRP A 96 1.59 7.60 -24.13
N SER A 97 2.68 8.21 -23.69
CA SER A 97 3.98 8.10 -24.35
C SER A 97 5.03 7.48 -23.44
N CYS A 98 5.88 6.65 -24.02
CA CYS A 98 7.01 6.06 -23.33
C CYS A 98 8.07 7.13 -23.03
N LEU A 99 8.47 7.24 -21.76
CA LEU A 99 9.53 8.17 -21.32
C LEU A 99 10.92 7.86 -21.89
N LEU A 100 11.14 6.65 -22.43
CA LEU A 100 12.44 6.21 -22.96
C LEU A 100 12.52 6.27 -24.48
N CYS A 101 11.59 5.61 -25.19
CA CYS A 101 11.64 5.50 -26.65
C CYS A 101 10.64 6.39 -27.39
N GLY A 102 9.77 7.11 -26.68
CA GLY A 102 8.77 7.99 -27.27
C GLY A 102 7.61 7.28 -27.99
N SER A 103 7.57 5.94 -28.01
CA SER A 103 6.42 5.22 -28.57
C SER A 103 5.15 5.56 -27.80
N SER A 104 4.03 5.76 -28.51
CA SER A 104 2.77 6.15 -27.89
C SER A 104 1.68 5.09 -28.04
N LYS A 105 0.67 5.20 -27.17
CA LYS A 105 -0.55 4.40 -27.15
C LYS A 105 -1.77 5.30 -27.02
N GLN A 106 -2.86 4.91 -27.66
CA GLN A 106 -4.13 5.62 -27.51
C GLN A 106 -4.69 5.40 -26.10
N PRO A 107 -5.31 6.42 -25.47
CA PRO A 107 -5.91 6.29 -24.14
C PRO A 107 -6.90 5.14 -24.01
N GLN A 108 -7.66 4.84 -25.07
CA GLN A 108 -8.61 3.72 -25.11
C GLN A 108 -7.91 2.36 -24.98
N GLU A 109 -6.74 2.19 -25.61
CA GLU A 109 -5.96 0.94 -25.48
C GLU A 109 -5.48 0.75 -24.04
N VAL A 110 -5.00 1.83 -23.40
CA VAL A 110 -4.56 1.81 -22.00
C VAL A 110 -5.73 1.54 -21.07
N TYR A 111 -6.87 2.19 -21.28
CA TYR A 111 -8.08 1.98 -20.49
C TYR A 111 -8.58 0.53 -20.57
N GLN A 112 -8.64 -0.06 -21.77
CA GLN A 112 -9.03 -1.46 -21.95
C GLN A 112 -8.06 -2.43 -21.25
N LEU A 113 -6.75 -2.15 -21.28
CA LEU A 113 -5.77 -2.92 -20.53
C LEU A 113 -6.05 -2.86 -19.03
N LEU A 114 -6.21 -1.66 -18.48
CA LEU A 114 -6.45 -1.47 -17.04
C LEU A 114 -7.79 -2.07 -16.58
N LYS A 115 -8.83 -1.99 -17.42
CA LYS A 115 -10.13 -2.67 -17.20
C LYS A 115 -9.98 -4.20 -17.11
N ARG A 116 -9.18 -4.80 -18.00
CA ARG A 116 -8.92 -6.25 -17.94
C ARG A 116 -8.17 -6.62 -16.66
N ILE A 117 -7.16 -5.85 -16.27
CA ILE A 117 -6.43 -6.09 -15.01
C ILE A 117 -7.36 -5.98 -13.80
N GLU A 118 -8.25 -4.98 -13.78
CA GLU A 118 -9.26 -4.86 -12.73
C GLU A 118 -10.19 -6.08 -12.66
N SER A 119 -10.59 -6.64 -13.82
CA SER A 119 -11.37 -7.89 -13.89
C SER A 119 -10.58 -9.07 -13.34
N ASP A 120 -9.33 -9.24 -13.79
CA ASP A 120 -8.44 -10.33 -13.33
C ASP A 120 -8.28 -10.30 -11.79
N ILE A 121 -8.12 -9.11 -11.19
CA ILE A 121 -8.02 -8.94 -9.73
C ILE A 121 -9.32 -9.37 -9.03
N LYS A 122 -10.49 -8.94 -9.54
CA LYS A 122 -11.80 -9.31 -8.97
C LYS A 122 -12.07 -10.81 -9.07
N GLU A 123 -11.75 -11.41 -10.21
CA GLU A 123 -11.96 -12.84 -10.49
C GLU A 123 -11.02 -13.74 -9.68
N THR A 124 -9.85 -13.22 -9.29
CA THR A 124 -8.86 -13.95 -8.48
C THR A 124 -9.35 -14.27 -7.06
N GLY A 125 -10.43 -13.64 -6.59
CA GLY A 125 -10.98 -13.88 -5.26
C GLY A 125 -10.08 -13.33 -4.15
N GLU A 126 -10.67 -12.82 -3.08
CA GLU A 126 -9.92 -12.19 -1.97
C GLU A 126 -9.10 -13.20 -1.17
N MET A 127 -9.53 -14.46 -1.12
CA MET A 127 -8.94 -15.49 -0.27
C MET A 127 -7.95 -16.43 -0.99
N ASP A 128 -7.80 -16.34 -2.32
CA ASP A 128 -6.83 -17.18 -3.05
C ASP A 128 -5.44 -16.52 -3.07
N PHE A 129 -4.74 -16.71 -1.95
CA PHE A 129 -3.38 -16.22 -1.73
C PHE A 129 -2.41 -16.56 -2.88
N GLU A 130 -2.40 -17.82 -3.34
CA GLU A 130 -1.44 -18.28 -4.35
C GLU A 130 -1.74 -17.68 -5.72
N LEU A 131 -3.02 -17.52 -6.06
CA LEU A 131 -3.41 -16.87 -7.30
C LEU A 131 -3.09 -15.37 -7.27
N ARG A 132 -3.24 -14.70 -6.13
CA ARG A 132 -2.86 -13.28 -5.94
C ARG A 132 -1.35 -13.05 -6.08
N GLU A 133 -0.50 -13.88 -5.48
CA GLU A 133 0.95 -13.77 -5.64
C GLU A 133 1.39 -13.99 -7.10
N ARG A 134 0.78 -14.98 -7.79
CA ARG A 134 1.03 -15.19 -9.23
C ARG A 134 0.57 -14.01 -10.07
N LEU A 135 -0.60 -13.44 -9.76
CA LEU A 135 -1.13 -12.28 -10.46
C LEU A 135 -0.21 -11.06 -10.29
N LEU A 136 0.19 -10.77 -9.05
CA LEU A 136 1.14 -9.69 -8.74
C LEU A 136 2.44 -9.87 -9.51
N SER A 137 3.06 -11.04 -9.43
CA SER A 137 4.34 -11.34 -10.09
C SER A 137 4.26 -11.17 -11.61
N ARG A 138 3.17 -11.65 -12.24
CA ARG A 138 2.94 -11.51 -13.68
C ARG A 138 2.77 -10.04 -14.09
N LEU A 139 1.92 -9.30 -13.37
CA LEU A 139 1.64 -7.90 -13.69
C LEU A 139 2.87 -7.02 -13.52
N GLU A 140 3.61 -7.20 -12.43
CA GLU A 140 4.88 -6.50 -12.17
C GLU A 140 5.96 -6.85 -13.20
N GLY A 141 6.07 -8.13 -13.57
CA GLY A 141 7.09 -8.62 -14.48
C GLY A 141 6.87 -8.27 -15.96
N GLU A 142 5.63 -8.02 -16.39
CA GLU A 142 5.29 -7.98 -17.82
C GLU A 142 4.43 -6.78 -18.27
N VAL A 143 3.73 -6.12 -17.36
CA VAL A 143 2.62 -5.23 -17.73
C VAL A 143 2.74 -3.84 -17.12
N LEU A 144 3.07 -3.75 -15.84
CA LEU A 144 2.97 -2.53 -15.05
C LEU A 144 4.33 -2.09 -14.51
N HIS A 145 4.46 -0.81 -14.16
CA HIS A 145 5.57 -0.37 -13.32
C HIS A 145 5.48 -1.03 -11.93
N PRO A 146 6.60 -1.40 -11.27
CA PRO A 146 6.57 -1.99 -9.92
C PRO A 146 5.74 -1.21 -8.89
N ASN A 147 5.71 0.11 -9.00
CA ASN A 147 4.92 0.98 -8.11
C ASN A 147 3.46 1.15 -8.52
N HIS A 148 2.97 0.49 -9.56
CA HIS A 148 1.63 0.75 -10.09
C HIS A 148 0.53 0.55 -9.02
N TYR A 149 -0.51 1.38 -9.04
CA TYR A 149 -1.56 1.37 -8.01
C TYR A 149 -2.24 0.00 -7.83
N PHE A 150 -2.51 -0.75 -8.90
CA PHE A 150 -3.02 -2.12 -8.80
C PHE A 150 -2.07 -3.08 -8.07
N LEU A 151 -0.75 -2.93 -8.28
CA LEU A 151 0.22 -3.74 -7.54
C LEU A 151 0.25 -3.30 -6.08
N THR A 152 0.14 -2.00 -5.80
CA THR A 152 0.04 -1.47 -4.43
C THR A 152 -1.15 -2.06 -3.68
N GLU A 153 -2.32 -2.11 -4.31
CA GLU A 153 -3.53 -2.75 -3.77
C GLU A 153 -3.29 -4.25 -3.49
N LEU A 154 -2.78 -5.00 -4.46
CA LEU A 154 -2.44 -6.41 -4.27
C LEU A 154 -1.42 -6.64 -3.14
N ARG A 155 -0.43 -5.76 -2.99
CA ARG A 155 0.57 -5.85 -1.91
C ARG A 155 -0.04 -5.63 -0.54
N VAL A 156 -0.98 -4.68 -0.42
CA VAL A 156 -1.72 -4.45 0.83
C VAL A 156 -2.53 -5.69 1.19
N ASP A 157 -3.30 -6.22 0.24
CA ASP A 157 -4.15 -7.40 0.46
C ASP A 157 -3.31 -8.62 0.86
N LEU A 158 -2.20 -8.88 0.15
CA LEU A 158 -1.28 -9.97 0.47
C LEU A 158 -0.64 -9.78 1.84
N ALA A 159 -0.17 -8.57 2.17
CA ALA A 159 0.42 -8.26 3.47
C ALA A 159 -0.56 -8.56 4.61
N GLN A 160 -1.84 -8.27 4.46
CA GLN A 160 -2.88 -8.58 5.46
C GLN A 160 -3.18 -10.08 5.54
N THR A 161 -3.11 -10.81 4.42
CA THR A 161 -3.53 -12.22 4.33
C THR A 161 -2.47 -13.21 4.81
N TYR A 162 -1.19 -12.87 4.72
CA TYR A 162 -0.11 -13.75 5.20
C TYR A 162 -0.27 -14.08 6.69
N GLY A 163 -0.34 -15.37 7.00
CA GLY A 163 -0.48 -15.87 8.38
C GLY A 163 -1.89 -15.74 8.95
N ARG A 164 -2.94 -15.64 8.11
CA ARG A 164 -4.34 -15.55 8.56
C ARG A 164 -5.12 -16.86 8.52
N VAL A 165 -4.72 -17.82 7.70
CA VAL A 165 -5.48 -19.07 7.47
C VAL A 165 -5.23 -20.14 8.53
N GLY A 166 -4.01 -20.21 9.07
CA GLY A 166 -3.58 -21.24 10.02
C GLY A 166 -3.95 -20.93 11.48
N PRO A 167 -4.22 -21.95 12.32
CA PRO A 167 -4.59 -21.74 13.72
C PRO A 167 -3.50 -21.07 14.56
N GLU A 168 -2.22 -21.22 14.20
CA GLU A 168 -1.10 -20.57 14.89
C GLU A 168 -0.59 -19.29 14.16
N GLY A 169 -1.25 -18.88 13.08
CA GLY A 169 -1.00 -17.61 12.41
C GLY A 169 0.39 -17.49 11.76
N LEU A 170 1.19 -16.52 12.20
CA LEU A 170 2.54 -16.28 11.65
C LEU A 170 3.54 -17.38 12.01
N THR A 171 3.34 -18.16 13.08
CA THR A 171 4.31 -19.20 13.46
C THR A 171 4.34 -20.37 12.47
N GLU A 172 3.23 -20.60 11.76
CA GLU A 172 3.08 -21.67 10.78
C GLU A 172 3.65 -21.35 9.40
N ILE A 173 3.83 -20.07 9.04
CA ILE A 173 4.33 -19.72 7.70
C ILE A 173 5.85 -19.89 7.61
N SER A 174 6.35 -20.27 6.43
CA SER A 174 7.79 -20.43 6.20
C SER A 174 8.57 -19.11 6.31
N ASP A 175 9.88 -19.19 6.60
CA ASP A 175 10.76 -18.01 6.67
C ASP A 175 10.68 -17.17 5.38
N LYS A 176 10.63 -17.82 4.20
CA LYS A 176 10.45 -17.14 2.90
C LYS A 176 9.13 -16.36 2.80
N ARG A 177 8.02 -16.90 3.32
CA ARG A 177 6.71 -16.21 3.30
C ARG A 177 6.70 -15.03 4.27
N LEU A 178 7.35 -15.18 5.42
CA LEU A 178 7.51 -14.10 6.40
C LEU A 178 8.36 -12.96 5.83
N GLU A 179 9.49 -13.27 5.19
CA GLU A 179 10.33 -12.30 4.47
C GLU A 179 9.55 -11.56 3.39
N ARG A 180 8.76 -12.29 2.59
CA ARG A 180 7.91 -11.71 1.56
C ARG A 180 6.86 -10.76 2.14
N LYS A 181 6.17 -11.13 3.23
CA LYS A 181 5.22 -10.25 3.92
C LYS A 181 5.87 -8.92 4.35
N MET A 182 7.08 -8.99 4.91
CA MET A 182 7.84 -7.80 5.33
C MET A 182 8.25 -6.93 4.13
N GLU A 183 8.67 -7.54 3.02
CA GLU A 183 9.00 -6.84 1.78
C GLU A 183 7.80 -6.04 1.24
N LEU A 184 6.63 -6.68 1.16
CA LEU A 184 5.39 -6.04 0.69
C LEU A 184 5.03 -4.82 1.56
N CYS A 185 5.09 -4.96 2.89
CA CYS A 185 4.83 -3.86 3.82
C CYS A 185 5.78 -2.69 3.58
N ARG A 186 7.09 -2.95 3.46
CA ARG A 186 8.09 -1.91 3.24
C ARG A 186 7.91 -1.21 1.89
N GLN A 187 7.60 -1.95 0.83
CA GLN A 187 7.35 -1.38 -0.50
C GLN A 187 6.17 -0.40 -0.49
N VAL A 188 5.05 -0.78 0.14
CA VAL A 188 3.87 0.10 0.20
C VAL A 188 4.10 1.28 1.14
N LEU A 189 4.75 1.10 2.29
CA LEU A 189 5.09 2.20 3.20
C LEU A 189 6.00 3.24 2.53
N ALA A 190 6.99 2.80 1.75
CA ALA A 190 7.86 3.71 1.00
C ALA A 190 7.09 4.53 -0.04
N LEU A 191 6.08 3.93 -0.70
CA LEU A 191 5.19 4.67 -1.60
C LEU A 191 4.26 5.63 -0.85
N ALA A 192 3.77 5.20 0.31
CA ALA A 192 2.90 6.02 1.15
C ALA A 192 3.57 7.31 1.60
N ASP A 193 4.85 7.25 1.96
CA ASP A 193 5.63 8.41 2.37
C ASP A 193 5.75 9.48 1.27
N ILE A 194 5.65 9.08 -0.01
CA ILE A 194 5.72 9.99 -1.16
C ILE A 194 4.32 10.44 -1.60
N LEU A 195 3.40 9.50 -1.82
CA LEU A 195 2.14 9.75 -2.53
C LEU A 195 0.99 10.14 -1.61
N PHE A 196 0.97 9.60 -0.40
CA PHE A 196 -0.13 9.74 0.53
C PHE A 196 0.35 9.78 1.99
N PRO A 197 1.20 10.74 2.36
CA PRO A 197 1.77 10.83 3.70
C PRO A 197 0.71 11.08 4.79
N ALA A 198 -0.48 11.54 4.41
CA ALA A 198 -1.62 11.73 5.31
C ALA A 198 -2.49 10.49 5.53
N GLU A 199 -2.25 9.41 4.78
CA GLU A 199 -3.08 8.22 4.88
C GLU A 199 -2.74 7.42 6.14
N SER A 200 -3.56 7.53 7.17
CA SER A 200 -3.24 6.95 8.48
C SER A 200 -3.62 5.46 8.56
N ARG A 201 -4.72 5.04 7.92
CA ARG A 201 -5.27 3.69 8.08
C ARG A 201 -4.34 2.64 7.48
N VAL A 202 -4.07 2.76 6.19
CA VAL A 202 -3.19 1.82 5.48
C VAL A 202 -1.78 1.84 6.07
N ARG A 203 -1.22 3.02 6.39
CA ARG A 203 0.12 3.12 6.99
C ARG A 203 0.18 2.45 8.37
N GLY A 204 -0.77 2.76 9.24
CA GLY A 204 -0.79 2.20 10.60
C GLY A 204 -0.97 0.69 10.60
N MET A 205 -1.86 0.18 9.75
CA MET A 205 -2.06 -1.25 9.55
C MET A 205 -0.79 -1.93 9.04
N LEU A 206 -0.15 -1.42 7.99
CA LEU A 206 1.09 -2.01 7.45
C LEU A 206 2.26 -1.93 8.44
N MET A 207 2.34 -0.86 9.24
CA MET A 207 3.30 -0.77 10.34
C MET A 207 3.07 -1.88 11.36
N PHE A 208 1.80 -2.17 11.70
CA PHE A 208 1.47 -3.25 12.61
C PHE A 208 1.78 -4.64 12.02
N GLU A 209 1.44 -4.88 10.75
CA GLU A 209 1.78 -6.14 10.06
C GLU A 209 3.31 -6.36 9.98
N LEU A 210 4.07 -5.29 9.72
CA LEU A 210 5.52 -5.33 9.71
C LEU A 210 6.11 -5.56 11.12
N HIS A 211 5.50 -4.95 12.14
CA HIS A 211 5.84 -5.18 13.55
C HIS A 211 5.72 -6.67 13.92
N GLU A 212 4.55 -7.27 13.69
CA GLU A 212 4.30 -8.69 14.03
C GLU A 212 5.25 -9.62 13.27
N SER A 213 5.50 -9.31 11.99
CA SER A 213 6.41 -10.11 11.15
C SER A 213 7.85 -10.05 11.65
N LEU A 214 8.33 -8.86 12.01
CA LEU A 214 9.67 -8.64 12.53
C LEU A 214 9.85 -9.27 13.92
N ALA A 215 8.81 -9.22 14.75
CA ALA A 215 8.79 -9.84 16.06
C ALA A 215 8.91 -11.38 15.96
N GLU A 216 8.18 -11.99 15.03
CA GLU A 216 8.25 -13.43 14.76
C GLU A 216 9.60 -13.84 14.15
N GLU A 217 10.13 -13.09 13.19
CA GLU A 217 11.46 -13.34 12.61
C GLU A 217 12.55 -13.26 13.70
N THR A 218 12.42 -12.29 14.60
CA THR A 218 13.32 -12.09 15.74
C THR A 218 13.24 -13.26 16.72
N ARG A 219 12.03 -13.77 17.01
CA ARG A 219 11.85 -14.96 17.84
C ARG A 219 12.55 -16.18 17.24
N ARG A 220 12.30 -16.47 15.95
CA ARG A 220 12.91 -17.59 15.23
C ARG A 220 14.43 -17.53 15.24
N GLY A 221 15.01 -16.37 14.96
CA GLY A 221 16.47 -16.22 14.95
C GLY A 221 17.09 -16.32 16.33
N ALA A 222 16.39 -15.90 17.39
CA ALA A 222 16.84 -16.08 18.77
C ALA A 222 16.82 -17.56 19.17
N ASP A 223 15.76 -18.30 18.82
CA ASP A 223 15.61 -19.73 19.11
C ASP A 223 16.67 -20.58 18.38
N LYS A 224 17.02 -20.22 17.14
CA LYS A 224 18.07 -20.88 16.34
C LYS A 224 19.49 -20.49 16.77
N GLY A 225 19.66 -19.42 17.54
CA GLY A 225 20.98 -18.85 17.87
C GLY A 225 21.65 -18.12 16.70
N ASP A 226 20.88 -17.74 15.68
CA ASP A 226 21.37 -17.11 14.44
C ASP A 226 21.62 -15.60 14.58
N MET A 227 21.26 -15.00 15.72
CA MET A 227 21.41 -13.58 15.97
C MET A 227 22.32 -13.26 17.16
N ASN A 228 23.22 -12.31 16.95
CA ASN A 228 23.97 -11.72 18.05
C ASN A 228 23.13 -10.66 18.80
N LEU A 229 23.59 -10.26 19.98
CA LEU A 229 22.90 -9.31 20.85
C LEU A 229 22.63 -7.95 20.18
N LEU A 230 23.52 -7.49 19.31
CA LEU A 230 23.38 -6.22 18.61
C LEU A 230 22.28 -6.28 17.54
N GLN A 231 22.24 -7.35 16.74
CA GLN A 231 21.19 -7.59 15.76
C GLN A 231 19.83 -7.71 16.44
N LEU A 232 19.76 -8.47 17.54
CA LEU A 232 18.55 -8.64 18.33
C LEU A 232 18.04 -7.29 18.85
N LYS A 233 18.93 -6.46 19.41
CA LYS A 233 18.58 -5.12 19.90
C LYS A 233 18.05 -4.23 18.78
N HIS A 234 18.69 -4.22 17.60
CA HIS A 234 18.26 -3.40 16.47
C HIS A 234 16.86 -3.79 15.99
N LYS A 235 16.60 -5.10 15.80
CA LYS A 235 15.28 -5.59 15.38
C LYS A 235 14.18 -5.28 16.40
N ILE A 236 14.47 -5.40 17.69
CA ILE A 236 13.53 -5.02 18.75
C ILE A 236 13.21 -3.52 18.68
N GLN A 237 14.22 -2.66 18.47
CA GLN A 237 14.02 -1.21 18.37
C GLN A 237 13.20 -0.83 17.12
N GLU A 238 13.48 -1.44 15.96
CA GLU A 238 12.70 -1.25 14.74
C GLU A 238 11.24 -1.71 14.96
N SER A 239 11.05 -2.88 15.56
CA SER A 239 9.73 -3.43 15.89
C SER A 239 8.94 -2.49 16.82
N GLN A 240 9.58 -1.93 17.85
CA GLN A 240 8.97 -0.95 18.75
C GLN A 240 8.58 0.35 18.02
N HIS A 241 9.47 0.87 17.16
CA HIS A 241 9.18 2.06 16.37
C HIS A 241 7.95 1.88 15.49
N LEU A 242 7.82 0.72 14.84
CA LEU A 242 6.67 0.37 14.03
C LEU A 242 5.37 0.29 14.85
N LEU A 243 5.42 -0.33 16.04
CA LEU A 243 4.24 -0.45 16.91
C LEU A 243 3.74 0.92 17.40
N THR A 244 4.66 1.79 17.85
CA THR A 244 4.30 3.16 18.25
C THR A 244 3.81 3.99 17.05
N GLY A 245 4.39 3.77 15.86
CA GLY A 245 3.89 4.37 14.61
C GLY A 245 2.46 3.96 14.31
N ALA A 246 2.16 2.66 14.40
CA ALA A 246 0.81 2.11 14.21
C ALA A 246 -0.18 2.69 15.22
N GLU A 247 0.20 2.79 16.51
CA GLU A 247 -0.65 3.39 17.55
C GLU A 247 -1.01 4.84 17.21
N LYS A 248 -0.01 5.64 16.86
CA LYS A 248 -0.22 7.05 16.51
C LYS A 248 -1.23 7.19 15.36
N MET A 249 -1.10 6.33 14.34
CA MET A 249 -1.94 6.36 13.15
C MET A 249 -3.36 5.85 13.41
N LEU A 250 -3.53 4.77 14.19
CA LEU A 250 -4.80 4.06 14.35
C LEU A 250 -5.57 4.40 15.63
N SER A 251 -4.97 5.13 16.58
CA SER A 251 -5.53 5.41 17.92
C SER A 251 -6.94 6.00 17.97
N SER A 252 -7.41 6.60 16.87
CA SER A 252 -8.74 7.23 16.76
C SER A 252 -9.71 6.50 15.84
N GLU A 253 -9.33 5.36 15.27
CA GLU A 253 -10.23 4.56 14.45
C GLU A 253 -11.25 3.82 15.33
N PRO A 254 -12.52 3.74 14.89
CA PRO A 254 -13.57 3.11 15.68
C PRO A 254 -13.45 1.57 15.63
N GLU A 255 -13.66 0.88 16.76
CA GLU A 255 -13.50 -0.58 16.87
C GLU A 255 -14.35 -1.41 15.90
N MET A 256 -15.41 -0.82 15.33
CA MET A 256 -16.32 -1.46 14.38
C MET A 256 -15.77 -1.57 12.95
N ILE A 257 -14.58 -1.03 12.67
CA ILE A 257 -13.89 -1.23 11.38
C ILE A 257 -12.60 -2.02 11.58
N PRO A 258 -12.08 -2.69 10.55
CA PRO A 258 -10.87 -3.52 10.68
C PRO A 258 -9.68 -2.78 11.28
N GLU A 259 -9.45 -1.53 10.91
CA GLU A 259 -8.35 -0.72 11.45
C GLU A 259 -8.52 -0.38 12.94
N GLY A 260 -9.75 -0.29 13.42
CA GLY A 260 -10.04 -0.10 14.85
C GLY A 260 -9.78 -1.36 15.66
N GLU A 261 -10.09 -2.54 15.13
CA GLU A 261 -9.71 -3.82 15.74
C GLU A 261 -8.18 -3.94 15.87
N ILE A 262 -7.46 -3.54 14.83
CA ILE A 262 -5.99 -3.47 14.86
C ILE A 262 -5.53 -2.44 15.91
N ALA A 263 -6.20 -1.29 16.05
CA ALA A 263 -5.86 -0.30 17.07
C ALA A 263 -5.97 -0.85 18.50
N VAL A 264 -6.97 -1.70 18.77
CA VAL A 264 -7.13 -2.40 20.07
C VAL A 264 -5.95 -3.35 20.31
N GLU A 265 -5.60 -4.14 19.30
CA GLU A 265 -4.49 -5.09 19.39
C GLU A 265 -3.14 -4.38 19.57
N VAL A 266 -2.91 -3.27 18.85
CA VAL A 266 -1.72 -2.41 19.03
C VAL A 266 -1.58 -1.95 20.48
N LYS A 267 -2.66 -1.44 21.08
CA LYS A 267 -2.65 -1.01 22.49
C LYS A 267 -2.33 -2.16 23.43
N ARG A 268 -2.89 -3.35 23.18
CA ARG A 268 -2.58 -4.54 23.98
C ARG A 268 -1.10 -4.90 23.90
N ARG A 269 -0.51 -4.91 22.70
CA ARG A 269 0.92 -5.20 22.49
C ARG A 269 1.83 -4.21 23.22
N ILE A 270 1.47 -2.93 23.24
CA ILE A 270 2.24 -1.90 23.97
C ILE A 270 2.23 -2.21 25.48
N LEU A 271 1.05 -2.49 26.06
CA LEU A 271 0.93 -2.85 27.48
C LEU A 271 1.73 -4.10 27.84
N ASP A 272 1.70 -5.12 26.99
CA ASP A 272 2.47 -6.36 27.19
C ASP A 272 3.99 -6.11 27.19
N GLN A 273 4.47 -5.20 26.33
CA GLN A 273 5.87 -4.80 26.28
C GLN A 273 6.30 -4.02 27.52
N GLU A 274 5.48 -3.09 28.00
CA GLU A 274 5.75 -2.31 29.21
C GLU A 274 5.79 -3.20 30.46
N ALA A 275 4.83 -4.12 30.59
CA ALA A 275 4.80 -5.09 31.69
C ALA A 275 6.04 -5.99 31.70
N SER A 276 6.51 -6.42 30.52
CA SER A 276 7.72 -7.23 30.37
C SER A 276 8.98 -6.47 30.79
N GLN A 277 9.05 -5.17 30.51
CA GLN A 277 10.18 -4.31 30.90
C GLN A 277 10.21 -4.02 32.41
N MET A 278 9.05 -3.84 33.05
CA MET A 278 8.97 -3.60 34.50
C MET A 278 9.33 -4.83 35.34
N ASN A 279 9.10 -6.04 34.83
CA ASN A 279 9.33 -7.29 35.57
C ASN A 279 10.77 -7.84 35.48
N GLY A 280 11.71 -7.14 34.81
CA GLY A 280 13.15 -7.44 34.86
C GLY A 280 13.58 -8.84 34.34
N SER A 281 12.70 -9.58 33.66
CA SER A 281 12.99 -10.95 33.21
C SER A 281 13.30 -10.97 31.72
N THR A 282 14.57 -11.17 31.36
CA THR A 282 15.01 -11.55 30.00
C THR A 282 14.65 -12.99 29.64
N LYS A 283 13.58 -13.55 30.24
CA LYS A 283 13.06 -14.87 29.91
C LYS A 283 11.55 -14.77 29.67
N ASN A 284 11.19 -15.11 28.43
CA ASN A 284 9.84 -15.24 27.89
C ASN A 284 9.03 -13.95 27.82
N VAL A 285 9.35 -13.11 26.81
CA VAL A 285 8.27 -12.37 26.14
C VAL A 285 7.39 -13.44 25.48
N PRO A 286 6.09 -13.55 25.79
CA PRO A 286 5.19 -14.37 25.00
C PRO A 286 5.01 -13.66 23.65
N LEU A 287 5.94 -13.91 22.73
CA LEU A 287 5.82 -13.53 21.33
C LEU A 287 4.77 -14.47 20.70
N SER A 288 3.64 -13.88 20.35
CA SER A 288 2.49 -14.47 19.63
C SER A 288 1.96 -15.82 20.14
N GLN A 289 1.01 -15.77 21.08
CA GLN A 289 -0.16 -16.65 20.98
C GLN A 289 -1.30 -15.81 20.45
N THR A 290 -1.28 -15.56 19.14
CA THR A 290 -2.34 -14.79 18.49
C THR A 290 -3.48 -15.75 18.20
N LYS A 291 -4.60 -15.62 18.92
CA LYS A 291 -5.90 -15.96 18.32
C LYS A 291 -6.16 -14.88 17.28
N CYS A 292 -6.09 -15.25 16.01
CA CYS A 292 -6.43 -14.36 14.91
C CYS A 292 -7.80 -13.73 15.16
N VAL A 293 -7.86 -12.40 15.15
CA VAL A 293 -9.11 -11.69 14.89
C VAL A 293 -9.50 -12.07 13.45
N SER A 294 -10.55 -12.86 13.32
CA SER A 294 -11.17 -13.12 12.03
C SER A 294 -11.73 -11.79 11.52
N MET A 295 -11.05 -11.17 10.56
CA MET A 295 -11.58 -10.02 9.84
C MET A 295 -12.80 -10.53 9.06
N GLY A 296 -13.99 -10.32 9.60
CA GLY A 296 -15.23 -10.48 8.85
C GLY A 296 -15.34 -9.27 7.92
N MET A 297 -15.17 -9.52 6.62
CA MET A 297 -15.73 -8.65 5.58
C MET A 297 -17.20 -9.02 5.36
#